data_AF-A0A9X5UME9-F1
#
_entry.id   AF-A0A9X5UME9-F1
#
_cell.length_a   1.000
_cell.length_b   1.000
_cell.length_c   1.000
_cell.angle_alpha   90.00
_cell.angle_beta   90.00
_cell.angle_gamma   90.00
#
_symmetry.space_group_name_H-M   'P 1'
#
loop_
_entity.id
_entity.type
_entity.pdbx_description
1 polymer ?
#
loop_
_entity_poly.entity_id
_entity_poly.type
_entity_poly.pdbx_seq_one_letter_code
_entity_poly.pdbx_strand_id
1 'polypeptide(L)'
;MRRLLAKAGRQRNIDTWVVRLHALFRVEQLRQPPQVEAAFGEQARALLLQLDAACRAIEQLAEATATAFAQHQDAKILTGFPGVGGLTAARVLAEIGAPQLTVL
;
A
#
# COMPACT_ATOMS: atom_id res chain seq x y z
N MET A 1 6.93 -6.46 -21.23
CA MET A 1 7.06 -6.54 -19.75
C MET A 1 7.37 -5.20 -19.08
N ARG A 2 8.29 -4.35 -19.59
CA ARG A 2 8.59 -3.02 -19.01
C ARG A 2 7.34 -2.17 -18.72
N ARG A 3 6.47 -2.01 -19.72
CA ARG A 3 5.19 -1.28 -19.58
C ARG A 3 4.28 -1.85 -18.48
N LEU A 4 4.25 -3.17 -18.32
CA LEU A 4 3.45 -3.83 -17.28
C LEU A 4 4.00 -3.52 -15.89
N LEU A 5 5.32 -3.58 -15.70
CA LEU A 5 5.96 -3.25 -14.43
C LEU A 5 5.80 -1.76 -14.06
N ALA A 6 5.90 -0.87 -15.05
CA ALA A 6 5.62 0.54 -14.83
C ALA A 6 4.16 0.77 -14.41
N LYS A 7 3.20 0.12 -15.10
CA LYS A 7 1.78 0.17 -14.76
C LYS A 7 1.49 -0.41 -13.37
N ALA A 8 2.24 -1.43 -12.94
CA ALA A 8 2.18 -2.01 -11.60
C ALA A 8 2.88 -1.15 -10.52
N GLY A 9 3.22 0.10 -10.81
CA GLY A 9 3.76 1.06 -9.84
C GLY A 9 5.28 1.03 -9.66
N ARG A 10 6.01 0.20 -10.42
CA ARG A 10 7.48 0.19 -10.33
C ARG A 10 8.07 1.42 -11.02
N GLN A 11 8.76 2.26 -10.24
CA GLN A 11 9.39 3.49 -10.75
C GLN A 11 10.91 3.36 -10.95
N ARG A 12 11.58 2.50 -10.18
CA ARG A 12 13.05 2.36 -10.17
C ARG A 12 13.51 0.96 -10.54
N ASN A 13 14.68 0.88 -11.20
CA ASN A 13 15.34 -0.35 -11.65
C ASN A 13 14.46 -1.24 -12.54
N ILE A 14 13.61 -0.62 -13.38
CA ILE A 14 12.61 -1.36 -14.16
C ILE A 14 13.29 -2.35 -15.12
N ASP A 15 14.36 -1.93 -15.82
CA ASP A 15 15.06 -2.81 -16.76
C ASP A 15 15.71 -4.01 -16.07
N THR A 16 16.31 -3.81 -14.89
CA THR A 16 16.83 -4.90 -14.05
C THR A 16 15.73 -5.91 -13.72
N TRP A 17 14.54 -5.43 -13.35
CA TRP A 17 13.39 -6.30 -13.06
C TRP A 17 12.86 -7.00 -14.30
N VAL A 18 12.84 -6.33 -15.46
CA VAL A 18 12.45 -6.93 -16.73
C VAL A 18 13.37 -8.11 -17.04
N VAL A 19 14.68 -7.91 -16.99
CA VAL A 19 15.66 -8.97 -17.26
C VAL A 19 15.49 -10.13 -16.27
N ARG A 20 15.42 -9.81 -14.97
CA ARG A 20 15.30 -10.82 -13.92
C ARG A 20 14.04 -11.67 -14.06
N LEU A 21 12.86 -11.04 -14.21
CA LEU A 21 11.60 -11.77 -14.32
C LEU A 21 11.50 -12.54 -15.63
N HIS A 22 12.07 -12.02 -16.72
CA HIS A 22 12.03 -12.70 -18.01
C HIS A 22 12.88 -13.97 -17.97
N ALA A 23 14.06 -13.90 -17.34
CA ALA A 23 14.87 -15.07 -17.08
C ALA A 23 14.11 -16.08 -16.20
N LEU A 24 13.53 -15.63 -15.08
CA LEU A 24 12.84 -16.49 -14.13
C LEU A 24 11.64 -17.22 -14.73
N PHE A 25 10.85 -16.57 -15.58
CA PHE A 25 9.70 -17.18 -16.25
C PHE A 25 10.06 -18.13 -17.39
N ARG A 26 11.32 -18.15 -17.84
CA ARG A 26 11.82 -19.09 -18.86
C ARG A 26 12.55 -20.30 -18.28
N VAL A 27 12.80 -20.33 -16.96
CA VAL A 27 13.38 -21.49 -16.31
C VAL A 27 12.42 -22.67 -16.45
N GLU A 28 12.96 -23.84 -16.78
CA GLU A 28 12.18 -25.07 -16.83
C GLU A 28 11.68 -25.42 -15.42
N GLN A 29 10.38 -25.70 -15.29
CA GLN A 29 9.75 -26.01 -14.02
C GLN A 29 9.07 -27.36 -14.10
N LEU A 30 9.06 -28.11 -12.99
CA LEU A 30 8.22 -29.30 -12.87
C LEU A 30 6.76 -28.88 -13.05
N ARG A 31 6.14 -29.43 -14.09
CA ARG A 31 4.73 -29.17 -14.40
C ARG A 31 3.83 -30.08 -13.60
N GLN A 32 2.69 -29.54 -13.18
CA GLN A 32 1.61 -30.30 -12.58
C GLN A 32 0.58 -30.67 -13.66
N PRO A 33 -0.36 -31.60 -13.36
CA PRO A 33 -1.49 -31.82 -14.25
C PRO A 33 -2.22 -30.51 -14.57
N PRO A 34 -2.68 -30.27 -15.82
CA PRO A 34 -3.23 -28.99 -16.23
C PRO A 34 -4.38 -28.46 -15.36
N GLN A 35 -5.21 -29.37 -14.84
CA GLN A 35 -6.34 -29.04 -13.95
C GLN A 35 -5.86 -28.47 -12.61
N VAL A 36 -4.74 -28.98 -12.08
CA VAL A 36 -4.15 -28.51 -10.82
C VAL A 36 -3.53 -27.13 -11.02
N GLU A 37 -2.79 -26.92 -12.12
CA GLU A 37 -2.22 -25.60 -12.45
C GLU A 37 -3.33 -24.54 -12.65
N ALA A 38 -4.44 -24.92 -13.30
CA ALA A 38 -5.58 -24.02 -13.47
C ALA A 38 -6.21 -23.63 -12.13
N ALA A 39 -6.39 -24.59 -11.21
CA ALA A 39 -6.93 -24.31 -9.88
C ALA A 39 -6.03 -23.37 -9.06
N PHE A 40 -4.71 -23.61 -9.07
CA PHE A 40 -3.75 -22.70 -8.42
C PHE A 40 -3.71 -21.32 -9.09
N GLY A 41 -3.89 -21.25 -10.40
CA GLY A 41 -4.02 -19.99 -11.13
C GLY A 41 -5.22 -19.16 -10.64
N GLU A 42 -6.37 -19.81 -10.44
CA GLU A 42 -7.56 -19.14 -9.91
C GLU A 42 -7.37 -18.70 -8.44
N GLN A 43 -6.75 -19.53 -7.61
CA GLN A 43 -6.40 -19.17 -6.24
C GLN A 43 -5.47 -17.94 -6.20
N ALA A 44 -4.41 -17.93 -7.01
CA ALA A 44 -3.49 -16.79 -7.09
C ALA A 44 -4.21 -15.51 -7.54
N ARG A 45 -5.14 -15.62 -8.49
CA ARG A 45 -5.96 -14.50 -8.95
C ARG A 45 -6.85 -13.95 -7.83
N ALA A 46 -7.49 -14.81 -7.06
CA ALA A 46 -8.31 -14.40 -5.91
C ALA A 46 -7.49 -13.67 -4.84
N LEU A 47 -6.28 -14.16 -4.51
CA LEU A 47 -5.38 -13.51 -3.57
C LEU A 47 -4.93 -12.13 -4.06
N LEU A 48 -4.62 -12.00 -5.36
CA LEU A 48 -4.25 -10.71 -5.95
C LEU A 48 -5.39 -9.69 -5.91
N LEU A 49 -6.64 -10.12 -6.10
CA LEU A 49 -7.81 -9.25 -5.96
C LEU A 49 -8.00 -8.76 -4.52
N GLN A 50 -7.81 -9.63 -3.54
CA GLN A 50 -7.86 -9.25 -2.12
C GLN A 50 -6.76 -8.25 -1.76
N LEU A 51 -5.54 -8.47 -2.26
CA LEU A 51 -4.43 -7.55 -2.05
C LEU A 51 -4.71 -6.18 -2.67
N ASP A 52 -5.21 -6.12 -3.91
CA ASP A 52 -5.55 -4.85 -4.57
C ASP A 52 -6.62 -4.09 -3.79
N ALA A 53 -7.65 -4.78 -3.30
CA ALA A 53 -8.69 -4.19 -2.46
C ALA A 53 -8.11 -3.62 -1.15
N ALA A 54 -7.21 -4.35 -0.49
CA ALA A 54 -6.54 -3.89 0.72
C ALA A 54 -5.68 -2.65 0.47
N CYS A 55 -4.92 -2.61 -0.63
CA CYS A 55 -4.12 -1.43 -1.01
C CYS A 55 -5.00 -0.19 -1.20
N ARG A 56 -6.11 -0.32 -1.94
CA ARG A 56 -7.06 0.79 -2.13
C ARG A 56 -7.69 1.25 -0.81
N ALA A 57 -8.05 0.32 0.06
CA ALA A 57 -8.60 0.64 1.37
C ALA A 57 -7.59 1.41 2.24
N ILE A 58 -6.31 1.04 2.18
CA ILE A 58 -5.24 1.77 2.88
C ILE A 58 -5.10 3.19 2.35
N GLU A 59 -5.11 3.40 1.03
CA GLU A 59 -5.04 4.74 0.43
C GLU A 59 -6.23 5.60 0.84
N GLN A 60 -7.45 5.05 0.77
CA GLN A 60 -8.67 5.74 1.20
C GLN A 60 -8.64 6.10 2.69
N LEU A 61 -8.20 5.17 3.54
CA LEU A 61 -8.09 5.40 4.98
C LEU A 61 -7.03 6.47 5.28
N ALA A 62 -5.89 6.44 4.58
CA ALA A 62 -4.84 7.43 4.73
C ALA A 62 -5.37 8.84 4.39
N GLU A 63 -6.07 8.99 3.26
CA GLU A 63 -6.65 10.27 2.85
C GLU A 63 -7.70 10.76 3.84
N ALA A 64 -8.63 9.88 4.26
CA ALA A 64 -9.65 10.21 5.24
C ALA A 64 -9.05 10.63 6.59
N THR A 65 -8.01 9.92 7.04
CA THR A 65 -7.30 10.22 8.29
C THR A 65 -6.59 11.57 8.20
N ALA A 66 -5.88 11.84 7.10
CA ALA A 66 -5.20 13.11 6.90
C ALA A 66 -6.19 14.30 6.83
N THR A 67 -7.32 14.11 6.13
CA THR A 67 -8.39 15.10 6.03
C THR A 67 -9.03 15.40 7.38
N ALA A 68 -9.38 14.36 8.16
CA ALA A 68 -9.96 14.53 9.49
C ALA A 68 -8.95 15.20 10.44
N PHE A 69 -7.68 14.79 10.39
CA PHE A 69 -6.64 15.38 11.22
C PHE A 69 -6.40 16.86 10.89
N ALA A 70 -6.47 17.26 9.62
CA ALA A 70 -6.30 18.66 9.22
C ALA A 70 -7.34 19.61 9.83
N GLN A 71 -8.49 19.10 10.29
CA GLN A 71 -9.53 19.86 10.96
C GLN A 71 -9.32 19.97 12.49
N HIS A 72 -8.36 19.22 13.05
CA HIS A 72 -8.06 19.25 14.47
C HIS A 72 -7.40 20.57 14.88
N GLN A 73 -7.77 21.11 16.04
CA GLN A 73 -7.24 22.39 16.54
C GLN A 73 -5.70 22.43 16.62
N ASP A 74 -5.09 21.31 17.00
CA ASP A 74 -3.65 21.18 17.18
C ASP A 74 -2.91 20.74 15.91
N ALA A 75 -3.60 20.61 14.77
CA ALA A 75 -3.01 20.06 13.54
C ALA A 75 -1.75 20.81 13.12
N LYS A 76 -1.80 22.15 13.11
CA LYS A 76 -0.67 23.01 12.73
C LYS A 76 0.52 22.88 13.68
N ILE A 77 0.24 22.70 14.98
CA ILE A 77 1.28 22.54 16.01
C ILE A 77 2.00 21.22 15.78
N LEU A 78 1.25 20.13 15.64
CA LEU A 78 1.80 18.78 15.49
C LEU A 78 2.53 18.57 14.15
N THR A 79 2.08 19.16 13.05
CA THR A 79 2.80 19.09 11.77
C THR A 79 3.95 20.09 11.65
N GLY A 80 4.11 20.99 12.62
CA GLY A 80 5.24 21.93 12.69
C GLY A 80 6.55 21.24 13.07
N PHE A 81 6.50 20.05 13.65
CA PHE A 81 7.68 19.27 14.00
C PHE A 81 8.34 18.69 12.73
N PRO A 82 9.67 18.84 12.57
CA PRO A 82 10.38 18.34 11.39
C PRO A 82 10.22 16.82 11.25
N GLY A 83 9.82 16.38 10.06
CA GLY A 83 9.56 14.96 9.76
C GLY A 83 8.18 14.43 10.17
N VAL A 84 7.31 15.28 10.73
CA VAL A 84 5.96 14.89 11.15
C VAL A 84 4.91 15.40 10.16
N GLY A 85 4.46 14.52 9.25
CA GLY A 85 3.35 14.79 8.34
C GLY A 85 1.98 14.48 8.96
N GLY A 86 0.90 14.78 8.24
CA GLY A 86 -0.48 14.63 8.72
C GLY A 86 -0.82 13.22 9.26
N LEU A 87 -0.39 12.15 8.59
CA LEU A 87 -0.61 10.78 9.05
C LEU A 87 0.17 10.44 10.34
N THR A 88 1.44 10.87 10.40
CA THR A 88 2.29 10.64 11.57
C THR A 88 1.73 11.42 12.77
N ALA A 89 1.32 12.66 12.57
CA ALA A 89 0.70 13.49 13.59
C ALA A 89 -0.65 12.93 14.07
N ALA A 90 -1.51 12.48 13.14
CA ALA A 90 -2.77 11.84 13.47
C ALA A 90 -2.57 10.58 14.32
N ARG A 91 -1.56 9.78 13.99
CA ARG A 91 -1.20 8.60 14.78
C ARG A 91 -0.72 8.99 16.18
N VAL A 92 0.16 9.97 16.31
CA VAL A 92 0.59 10.46 17.63
C VAL A 92 -0.61 10.84 18.49
N LEU A 93 -1.55 11.62 17.94
CA LEU A 93 -2.77 12.01 18.65
C LEU A 93 -3.64 10.81 19.05
N ALA A 94 -3.76 9.79 18.18
CA ALA A 94 -4.51 8.57 18.47
C ALA A 94 -3.88 7.72 19.60
N GLU A 95 -2.55 7.67 19.67
CA GLU A 95 -1.81 6.89 20.70
C GLU A 95 -1.83 7.58 22.07
N ILE A 96 -1.74 8.92 22.11
CA ILE A 96 -1.74 9.69 23.37
C ILE A 96 -3.16 10.01 23.86
N GLY A 97 -4.16 9.97 22.96
CA GLY A 97 -5.52 10.45 23.19
C GLY A 97 -5.66 11.96 23.00
N ALA A 98 -6.82 12.41 22.52
CA ALA A 98 -7.12 13.83 22.47
C ALA A 98 -7.54 14.32 23.88
N PRO A 99 -6.96 15.41 24.41
CA PRO A 99 -7.43 15.98 25.66
C PRO A 99 -8.87 16.48 25.52
N GLN A 100 -9.75 16.08 26.45
CA GLN A 100 -11.11 16.62 26.59
C GLN A 100 -11.05 18.01 27.23
N LEU A 101 -10.56 19.02 26.52
CA LEU A 101 -10.65 20.39 27.01
C LEU A 101 -12.04 20.96 26.68
N THR A 102 -13.02 20.58 27.52
CA THR A 102 -14.22 21.40 27.72
C THR A 102 -13.75 22.64 28.47
N VAL A 103 -13.66 23.77 27.77
CA VAL A 103 -13.38 25.06 28.41
C VAL A 103 -14.62 25.43 29.24
N LEU A 104 -14.49 25.41 30.56
CA LEU A 104 -15.32 26.18 31.49
C LEU A 104 -14.62 27.51 31.80
#